data_AF-A0A954Q4B1-F1
#
_entry.id   AF-A0A954Q4B1-F1
#
_cell.length_a   1.000
_cell.length_b   1.000
_cell.length_c   1.000
_cell.angle_alpha   90.00
_cell.angle_beta   90.00
_cell.angle_gamma   90.00
#
_symmetry.space_group_name_H-M   'P 1'
#
loop_
_entity.id
_entity.type
_entity.pdbx_description
1 polymer ?
#
loop_
_entity_poly.entity_id
_entity_poly.type
_entity_poly.pdbx_seq_one_letter_code
_entity_poly.pdbx_strand_id
1 'polypeptide(L)'
;MTAPNLQQQFDDQRLANGYELVNGVAMHADNPENFHIPPDVIKRHLTQGQFVELRIDSPRFSVHKDAPEKCSCPSCNGEMTKPILRHEQPASLVPLPKQSVPSRGWGEDFWVKVTERSGNYFRGVVDSPLVEARLHGLTQGDEIIFHENHILAVHDIHRQELVRGMDVADLKELAQWVGKMRREA
;
A
#
# COMPACT_ATOMS: atom_id res chain seq x y z
N MET A 1 16.87 7.86 -27.84
CA MET A 1 15.69 7.13 -27.35
C MET A 1 15.31 7.79 -26.03
N THR A 2 14.17 8.46 -25.96
CA THR A 2 13.69 9.14 -24.75
C THR A 2 13.23 8.07 -23.77
N ALA A 3 13.66 8.13 -22.50
CA ALA A 3 13.23 7.17 -21.50
C ALA A 3 11.70 7.15 -21.41
N PRO A 4 11.05 5.98 -21.29
CA PRO A 4 9.60 5.90 -21.18
C PRO A 4 9.13 6.65 -19.92
N ASN A 5 8.09 7.47 -20.09
CA ASN A 5 7.37 8.15 -18.99
C ASN A 5 6.84 7.09 -17.99
N LEU A 6 6.88 7.39 -16.68
CA LEU A 6 6.45 6.47 -15.61
C LEU A 6 5.04 5.88 -15.80
N GLN A 7 4.11 6.64 -16.39
CA GLN A 7 2.78 6.13 -16.72
C GLN A 7 2.85 4.93 -17.69
N GLN A 8 3.64 5.03 -18.76
CA GLN A 8 3.79 3.92 -19.70
C GLN A 8 4.41 2.71 -19.01
N GLN A 9 5.40 2.93 -18.15
CA GLN A 9 6.03 1.85 -17.39
C GLN A 9 5.05 1.19 -16.41
N PHE A 10 4.16 1.97 -15.80
CA PHE A 10 3.07 1.44 -14.98
C PHE A 10 2.12 0.58 -15.82
N ASP A 11 1.70 1.08 -16.97
CA ASP A 11 0.78 0.37 -17.88
C ASP A 11 1.39 -0.92 -18.45
N ASP A 12 2.71 -1.00 -18.56
CA ASP A 12 3.46 -2.17 -19.04
C ASP A 12 3.89 -3.13 -17.93
N GLN A 13 3.91 -2.69 -16.65
CA GLN A 13 4.31 -3.51 -15.52
C GLN A 13 3.36 -4.68 -15.32
N ARG A 14 3.89 -5.90 -15.20
CA ARG A 14 3.11 -7.12 -14.92
C ARG A 14 3.75 -7.87 -13.76
N LEU A 15 2.95 -8.21 -12.76
CA LEU A 15 3.35 -9.16 -11.72
C LEU A 15 2.95 -10.58 -12.14
N ALA A 16 3.65 -11.58 -11.59
CA ALA A 16 3.38 -12.97 -11.89
C ALA A 16 2.02 -13.42 -11.34
N ASN A 17 1.47 -14.49 -11.92
CA ASN A 17 0.27 -15.19 -11.45
C ASN A 17 -0.98 -14.32 -11.27
N GLY A 18 -1.08 -13.21 -12.01
CA GLY A 18 -2.23 -12.31 -11.97
C GLY A 18 -2.34 -11.56 -10.64
N TYR A 19 -1.20 -11.30 -9.99
CA TYR A 19 -1.15 -10.31 -8.92
C TYR A 19 -1.23 -8.90 -9.50
N GLU A 20 -1.87 -7.99 -8.79
CA GLU A 20 -2.02 -6.59 -9.17
C GLU A 20 -1.85 -5.71 -7.94
N LEU A 21 -1.42 -4.46 -8.15
CA LEU A 21 -1.41 -3.46 -7.10
C LEU A 21 -2.84 -3.12 -6.71
N VAL A 22 -3.09 -3.09 -5.40
CA VAL A 22 -4.39 -2.75 -4.84
C VAL A 22 -4.65 -1.24 -4.99
N ASN A 23 -5.80 -0.89 -5.56
CA ASN A 23 -6.27 0.48 -5.59
C ASN A 23 -6.91 0.84 -4.24
N GLY A 24 -6.14 1.56 -3.41
CA GLY A 24 -6.57 1.98 -2.08
C GLY A 24 -7.78 2.92 -2.08
N VAL A 25 -7.94 3.74 -3.12
CA VAL A 25 -9.13 4.62 -3.25
C VAL A 25 -10.39 3.78 -3.46
N ALA A 26 -10.33 2.78 -4.33
CA ALA A 26 -11.45 1.86 -4.53
C ALA A 26 -11.74 1.04 -3.27
N MET A 27 -10.70 0.49 -2.63
CA MET A 27 -10.87 -0.26 -1.38
C MET A 27 -11.46 0.57 -0.24
N HIS A 28 -11.05 1.84 -0.11
CA HIS A 28 -11.64 2.78 0.84
C HIS A 28 -13.11 3.05 0.53
N ALA A 29 -13.46 3.29 -0.74
CA ALA A 29 -14.84 3.51 -1.14
C ALA A 29 -15.75 2.31 -0.84
N ASP A 30 -15.24 1.10 -1.01
CA ASP A 30 -15.95 -0.15 -0.70
C ASP A 30 -16.02 -0.42 0.81
N ASN A 31 -15.06 0.07 1.60
CA ASN A 31 -14.92 -0.22 3.03
C ASN A 31 -14.58 1.03 3.87
N PRO A 32 -15.42 2.07 3.84
CA PRO A 32 -15.05 3.41 4.33
C PRO A 32 -14.74 3.47 5.84
N GLU A 33 -15.34 2.57 6.63
CA GLU A 33 -15.13 2.49 8.08
C GLU A 33 -13.91 1.65 8.48
N ASN A 34 -13.45 0.75 7.61
CA ASN A 34 -12.44 -0.26 7.95
C ASN A 34 -11.12 -0.12 7.19
N PHE A 35 -11.13 0.63 6.09
CA PHE A 35 -9.96 0.81 5.23
C PHE A 35 -9.71 2.30 5.03
N HIS A 36 -8.80 2.88 5.80
CA HIS A 36 -8.43 4.29 5.67
C HIS A 36 -7.16 4.44 4.85
N ILE A 37 -7.10 5.50 4.06
CA ILE A 37 -5.93 5.87 3.25
C ILE A 37 -5.49 7.30 3.58
N PRO A 38 -4.21 7.66 3.33
CA PRO A 38 -3.74 9.02 3.46
C PRO A 38 -4.58 9.99 2.61
N PRO A 39 -4.89 11.19 3.12
CA PRO A 39 -5.57 12.20 2.33
C PRO A 39 -4.67 12.74 1.22
N ASP A 40 -5.27 13.32 0.19
CA ASP A 40 -4.53 13.84 -0.98
C ASP A 40 -3.48 14.86 -0.59
N VAL A 41 -3.74 15.73 0.40
CA VAL A 41 -2.73 16.65 0.94
C VAL A 41 -1.45 15.95 1.39
N ILE A 42 -1.53 14.77 2.01
CA ILE A 42 -0.33 14.02 2.41
C ILE A 42 0.39 13.49 1.18
N LYS A 43 -0.35 12.95 0.19
CA LYS A 43 0.21 12.42 -1.06
C LYS A 43 0.88 13.50 -1.91
N ARG A 44 0.36 14.73 -1.92
CA ARG A 44 0.96 15.87 -2.62
C ARG A 44 2.38 16.17 -2.14
N HIS A 45 2.66 15.97 -0.85
CA HIS A 45 3.96 16.22 -0.23
C HIS A 45 4.92 15.03 -0.26
N LEU A 46 4.57 13.96 -0.97
CA LEU A 46 5.48 12.83 -1.17
C LEU A 46 6.65 13.18 -2.07
N THR A 47 7.86 12.88 -1.60
CA THR A 47 9.14 13.17 -2.24
C THR A 47 10.08 11.97 -2.23
N GLN A 48 11.17 12.06 -3.00
CA GLN A 48 12.20 11.03 -3.05
C GLN A 48 12.80 10.74 -1.67
N GLY A 49 13.03 9.46 -1.38
CA GLY A 49 13.59 8.97 -0.13
C GLY A 49 12.55 8.62 0.93
N GLN A 50 11.28 9.00 0.71
CA GLN A 50 10.20 8.67 1.63
C GLN A 50 9.66 7.25 1.42
N PHE A 51 9.16 6.64 2.48
CA PHE A 51 8.58 5.30 2.46
C PHE A 51 7.06 5.33 2.42
N VAL A 52 6.48 4.55 1.51
CA VAL A 52 5.04 4.36 1.36
C VAL A 52 4.68 2.87 1.43
N GLU A 53 3.49 2.57 1.93
CA GLU A 53 2.96 1.21 1.94
C GLU A 53 2.12 0.97 0.69
N LEU A 54 2.39 -0.15 0.02
CA LEU A 54 1.61 -0.68 -1.07
C LEU A 54 1.09 -2.08 -0.68
N ARG A 55 0.09 -2.56 -1.41
CA ARG A 55 -0.41 -3.93 -1.30
C ARG A 55 -0.55 -4.54 -2.68
N ILE A 56 -0.21 -5.82 -2.79
CA ILE A 56 -0.49 -6.62 -3.99
C ILE A 56 -1.42 -7.77 -3.62
N ASP A 57 -2.46 -7.97 -4.43
CA ASP A 57 -3.44 -9.05 -4.26
C ASP A 57 -3.57 -9.82 -5.56
N SER A 58 -4.08 -11.06 -5.48
CA SER A 58 -4.50 -11.81 -6.66
C SER A 58 -5.89 -12.42 -6.43
N PRO A 59 -6.81 -12.29 -7.41
CA PRO A 59 -8.10 -12.98 -7.34
C PRO A 59 -7.96 -14.51 -7.51
N ARG A 60 -6.76 -15.01 -7.82
CA ARG A 60 -6.50 -16.42 -8.10
C ARG A 60 -6.41 -17.28 -6.84
N PHE A 61 -6.02 -16.69 -5.71
CA PHE A 61 -5.70 -17.44 -4.49
C PHE A 61 -6.59 -17.08 -3.29
N SER A 62 -7.65 -16.30 -3.53
CA SER A 62 -8.70 -16.05 -2.55
C SER A 62 -9.52 -17.34 -2.34
N VAL A 63 -9.40 -17.88 -1.12
CA VAL A 63 -10.09 -19.03 -0.52
C VAL A 63 -9.96 -20.40 -1.20
N HIS A 64 -9.26 -21.32 -0.52
CA HIS A 64 -9.51 -22.75 -0.71
C HIS A 64 -11.00 -23.06 -0.46
N LYS A 65 -11.58 -23.99 -1.22
CA LYS A 65 -12.98 -24.45 -1.08
C LYS A 65 -13.40 -24.86 0.35
N ASP A 66 -12.43 -25.19 1.20
CA ASP A 66 -12.63 -25.62 2.58
C ASP A 66 -12.34 -24.49 3.60
N ALA A 67 -11.98 -23.29 3.14
CA ALA A 67 -11.79 -22.13 3.98
C ALA A 67 -13.15 -21.57 4.43
N PRO A 68 -13.28 -21.10 5.69
CA PRO A 68 -14.51 -20.48 6.16
C PRO A 68 -14.91 -19.32 5.23
N GLU A 69 -16.18 -19.23 4.85
CA GLU A 69 -16.67 -18.15 3.96
C GLU A 69 -16.53 -16.76 4.59
N LYS A 70 -16.47 -16.68 5.93
CA LYS A 70 -16.35 -15.43 6.70
C LYS A 70 -15.18 -15.47 7.68
N CYS A 71 -14.43 -14.38 7.73
CA CYS A 71 -13.41 -14.16 8.74
C CYS A 71 -14.08 -13.84 10.08
N SER A 72 -13.72 -14.57 11.14
CA SER A 72 -14.25 -14.36 12.50
C SER A 72 -13.40 -13.42 13.35
N CYS A 73 -12.36 -12.78 12.78
CA CYS A 73 -11.55 -11.84 13.54
C CYS A 73 -12.35 -10.56 13.83
N PRO A 74 -12.15 -9.92 15.00
CA PRO A 74 -12.86 -8.69 15.37
C PRO A 74 -12.62 -7.52 14.42
N SER A 75 -11.59 -7.58 13.58
CA SER A 75 -11.15 -6.50 12.69
C SER A 75 -11.73 -6.57 11.28
N CYS A 76 -12.08 -7.75 10.77
CA CYS A 76 -12.59 -7.91 9.41
C CYS A 76 -14.08 -8.22 9.42
N ASN A 77 -14.50 -9.22 10.23
CA ASN A 77 -15.86 -9.77 10.24
C ASN A 77 -16.50 -9.91 8.83
N GLY A 78 -15.67 -10.13 7.80
CA GLY A 78 -15.99 -9.96 6.40
C GLY A 78 -15.75 -11.23 5.60
N GLU A 79 -16.12 -11.23 4.32
CA GLU A 79 -15.97 -12.39 3.45
C GLU A 79 -14.49 -12.73 3.24
N MET A 80 -14.12 -14.01 3.42
CA MET A 80 -12.73 -14.46 3.27
C MET A 80 -12.23 -14.42 1.82
N THR A 81 -13.10 -14.14 0.86
CA THR A 81 -12.75 -13.91 -0.55
C THR A 81 -11.94 -12.63 -0.75
N LYS A 82 -11.99 -11.67 0.18
CA LYS A 82 -11.24 -10.40 0.17
C LYS A 82 -10.88 -9.94 1.60
N PRO A 83 -9.98 -10.63 2.32
CA PRO A 83 -9.68 -10.28 3.69
C PRO A 83 -8.96 -8.93 3.75
N ILE A 84 -9.54 -7.98 4.51
CA ILE A 84 -8.83 -6.77 4.92
C ILE A 84 -7.82 -7.19 5.97
N LEU A 85 -6.53 -7.07 5.65
CA LEU A 85 -5.46 -7.36 6.60
C LEU A 85 -5.16 -6.06 7.33
N ARG A 86 -5.43 -6.02 8.64
CA ARG A 86 -5.06 -4.89 9.50
C ARG A 86 -3.79 -5.27 10.25
N HIS A 87 -2.66 -4.74 9.81
CA HIS A 87 -1.41 -4.79 10.56
C HIS A 87 -1.32 -3.50 11.39
N GLU A 88 -1.08 -3.59 12.70
CA GLU A 88 -0.70 -2.43 13.52
C GLU A 88 0.72 -2.01 13.15
N GLN A 89 0.88 -1.23 12.08
CA GLN A 89 2.19 -0.81 11.54
C GLN A 89 3.11 -2.01 11.17
N PRO A 90 4.21 -1.77 10.46
CA PRO A 90 5.13 -2.83 10.07
C PRO A 90 5.96 -3.22 11.28
N ALA A 91 6.24 -4.51 11.42
CA ALA A 91 6.94 -5.05 12.56
C ALA A 91 8.44 -4.64 12.66
N SER A 92 9.04 -3.97 11.66
CA SER A 92 10.48 -3.71 11.72
C SER A 92 11.08 -2.81 10.61
N LEU A 93 12.04 -1.95 11.00
CA LEU A 93 13.03 -1.27 10.13
C LEU A 93 14.32 -2.10 9.94
N VAL A 94 14.35 -3.34 10.45
CA VAL A 94 15.46 -4.30 10.37
C VAL A 94 15.03 -5.63 9.75
N PRO A 95 15.96 -6.39 9.13
CA PRO A 95 15.63 -7.63 8.45
C PRO A 95 14.94 -8.62 9.40
N LEU A 96 13.72 -9.01 9.04
CA LEU A 96 13.02 -10.06 9.76
C LEU A 96 13.65 -11.42 9.42
N PRO A 97 13.77 -12.34 10.40
CA PRO A 97 14.21 -13.70 10.13
C PRO A 97 13.27 -14.37 9.12
N LYS A 98 13.81 -15.28 8.28
CA LYS A 98 13.02 -16.04 7.30
C LYS A 98 11.83 -16.72 8.00
N GLN A 99 10.63 -16.25 7.71
CA GLN A 99 9.41 -16.84 8.24
C GLN A 99 9.03 -18.02 7.35
N SER A 100 8.87 -19.21 7.94
CA SER A 100 8.31 -20.39 7.26
C SER A 100 6.79 -20.43 7.48
N VAL A 101 6.10 -19.36 7.07
CA VAL A 101 4.64 -19.33 7.06
C VAL A 101 4.12 -20.01 5.80
N PRO A 102 3.14 -20.92 5.88
CA PRO A 102 2.53 -21.51 4.69
C PRO A 102 1.84 -20.39 3.90
N SER A 103 2.23 -20.25 2.63
CA SER A 103 1.64 -19.26 1.72
C SER A 103 0.14 -19.50 1.60
N ARG A 104 -0.63 -18.44 1.77
CA ARG A 104 -2.10 -18.47 1.73
C ARG A 104 -2.64 -17.78 0.48
N GLY A 105 -1.80 -17.02 -0.22
CA GLY A 105 -2.14 -16.31 -1.45
C GLY A 105 -3.08 -15.13 -1.25
N TRP A 106 -3.11 -14.57 -0.04
CA TRP A 106 -4.07 -13.53 0.35
C TRP A 106 -3.62 -12.10 -0.03
N GLY A 107 -2.46 -12.00 -0.70
CA GLY A 107 -1.78 -10.73 -0.91
C GLY A 107 -0.94 -10.33 0.29
N GLU A 108 -0.04 -9.37 0.09
CA GLU A 108 0.82 -8.85 1.14
C GLU A 108 1.00 -7.33 1.04
N ASP A 109 1.08 -6.69 2.21
CA ASP A 109 1.38 -5.28 2.40
C ASP A 109 2.91 -5.13 2.54
N PHE A 110 3.50 -4.10 1.93
CA PHE A 110 4.94 -3.89 1.98
C PHE A 110 5.38 -2.45 1.78
N TRP A 111 6.58 -2.13 2.27
CA TRP A 111 7.17 -0.80 2.13
C TRP A 111 7.96 -0.65 0.85
N VAL A 112 7.79 0.52 0.26
CA VAL A 112 8.51 0.96 -0.93
C VAL A 112 9.15 2.31 -0.63
N LYS A 113 10.45 2.40 -0.88
CA LYS A 113 11.18 3.67 -0.85
C LYS A 113 11.01 4.39 -2.18
N VAL A 114 10.40 5.57 -2.17
CA VAL A 114 10.21 6.39 -3.38
C VAL A 114 11.58 6.83 -3.92
N THR A 115 11.84 6.56 -5.20
CA THR A 115 13.07 6.96 -5.91
C THR A 115 12.81 8.02 -6.97
N GLU A 116 11.58 8.07 -7.51
CA GLU A 116 11.19 9.01 -8.56
C GLU A 116 9.69 9.34 -8.46
N ARG A 117 9.32 10.55 -8.86
CA ARG A 117 7.92 10.98 -9.03
C ARG A 117 7.76 11.73 -10.34
N SER A 118 6.72 11.39 -11.10
CA SER A 118 6.30 12.11 -12.30
C SER A 118 4.78 12.25 -12.30
N GLY A 119 4.29 13.47 -12.00
CA GLY A 119 2.87 13.72 -11.76
C GLY A 119 2.35 12.87 -10.60
N ASN A 120 1.38 11.99 -10.91
CA ASN A 120 0.73 11.09 -9.95
C ASN A 120 1.32 9.67 -9.96
N TYR A 121 2.37 9.43 -10.75
CA TYR A 121 3.08 8.17 -10.83
C TYR A 121 4.41 8.24 -10.09
N PHE A 122 4.78 7.13 -9.47
CA PHE A 122 5.96 6.99 -8.65
C PHE A 122 6.74 5.75 -9.09
N ARG A 123 8.06 5.83 -9.01
CA ARG A 123 8.95 4.68 -8.95
C ARG A 123 9.43 4.55 -7.52
N GLY A 124 9.52 3.33 -7.03
CA GLY A 124 10.23 3.06 -5.80
C GLY A 124 10.89 1.70 -5.79
N VAL A 125 11.61 1.45 -4.71
CA VAL A 125 12.34 0.20 -4.46
C VAL A 125 11.72 -0.49 -3.25
N VAL A 126 11.42 -1.78 -3.38
CA VAL A 126 10.86 -2.59 -2.29
C VAL A 126 11.87 -2.67 -1.14
N ASP A 127 11.47 -2.21 0.03
CA ASP A 127 12.35 -2.11 1.21
C ASP A 127 12.20 -3.32 2.15
N SER A 128 11.08 -4.03 2.07
CA SER A 128 10.76 -5.17 2.95
C SER A 128 11.01 -6.53 2.29
N PRO A 129 11.43 -7.55 3.05
CA PRO A 129 11.39 -8.93 2.57
C PRO A 129 9.93 -9.37 2.37
N LEU A 130 9.62 -9.91 1.19
CA LEU A 130 8.27 -10.37 0.83
C LEU A 130 8.14 -11.88 1.02
N VAL A 131 7.09 -12.29 1.73
CA VAL A 131 6.87 -13.68 2.13
C VAL A 131 6.38 -14.51 0.95
N GLU A 132 5.54 -13.92 0.10
CA GLU A 132 4.93 -14.60 -1.04
C GLU A 132 5.67 -14.30 -2.36
N ALA A 133 6.91 -13.81 -2.29
CA ALA A 133 7.74 -13.41 -3.44
C ALA A 133 7.71 -14.36 -4.63
N ARG A 134 7.66 -15.67 -4.38
CA ARG A 134 7.61 -16.71 -5.43
C ARG A 134 6.31 -16.72 -6.23
N LEU A 135 5.23 -16.18 -5.69
CA LEU A 135 3.91 -16.13 -6.32
C LEU A 135 3.74 -14.90 -7.21
N HIS A 136 4.21 -13.73 -6.81
CA HIS A 136 4.02 -12.50 -7.58
C HIS A 136 5.31 -12.02 -8.28
N GLY A 137 6.45 -12.63 -7.97
CA GLY A 137 7.74 -12.36 -8.62
C GLY A 137 8.44 -11.07 -8.16
N LEU A 138 7.97 -10.45 -7.08
CA LEU A 138 8.57 -9.24 -6.50
C LEU A 138 9.41 -9.63 -5.28
N THR A 139 10.58 -9.04 -5.13
CA THR A 139 11.51 -9.28 -4.04
C THR A 139 12.04 -7.96 -3.47
N GLN A 140 12.64 -8.02 -2.28
CA GLN A 140 13.30 -6.86 -1.69
C GLN A 140 14.41 -6.35 -2.64
N GLY A 141 14.43 -5.04 -2.87
CA GLY A 141 15.36 -4.39 -3.79
C GLY A 141 14.86 -4.24 -5.22
N ASP A 142 13.74 -4.88 -5.58
CA ASP A 142 13.14 -4.70 -6.91
C ASP A 142 12.49 -3.32 -7.05
N GLU A 143 12.50 -2.82 -8.28
CA GLU A 143 11.76 -1.62 -8.63
C GLU A 143 10.28 -1.93 -8.84
N ILE A 144 9.43 -1.00 -8.42
CA ILE A 144 8.00 -1.04 -8.66
C ILE A 144 7.48 0.35 -9.03
N ILE A 145 6.61 0.38 -10.04
CA ILE A 145 5.91 1.57 -10.49
C ILE A 145 4.48 1.54 -9.95
N PHE A 146 4.00 2.67 -9.45
CA PHE A 146 2.66 2.78 -8.88
C PHE A 146 2.06 4.17 -9.05
N HIS A 147 0.74 4.26 -9.18
CA HIS A 147 -0.03 5.51 -9.10
C HIS A 147 -0.32 5.88 -7.63
N GLU A 148 -0.55 7.16 -7.32
CA GLU A 148 -0.89 7.66 -5.97
C GLU A 148 -2.13 7.01 -5.32
N ASN A 149 -2.98 6.40 -6.14
CA ASN A 149 -4.17 5.66 -5.69
C ASN A 149 -3.82 4.34 -5.01
N HIS A 150 -2.61 3.80 -5.23
CA HIS A 150 -2.14 2.56 -4.61
C HIS A 150 -1.43 2.80 -3.27
N ILE A 151 -1.25 4.06 -2.87
CA ILE A 151 -0.59 4.42 -1.61
C ILE A 151 -1.57 4.22 -0.46
N LEU A 152 -1.26 3.24 0.40
CA LEU A 152 -2.10 2.84 1.52
C LEU A 152 -1.69 3.50 2.84
N ALA A 153 -0.41 3.83 2.98
CA ALA A 153 0.13 4.58 4.10
C ALA A 153 1.41 5.32 3.71
N VAL A 154 1.80 6.31 4.52
CA VAL A 154 3.12 6.96 4.47
C VAL A 154 3.80 6.72 5.80
N HIS A 155 5.06 6.31 5.78
CA HIS A 155 5.75 5.90 7.01
C HIS A 155 5.92 7.08 7.97
N ASP A 156 5.63 6.86 9.26
CA ASP A 156 5.60 7.89 10.30
C ASP A 156 6.94 8.63 10.50
N ILE A 157 8.05 8.02 10.09
CA ILE A 157 9.37 8.66 10.12
C ILE A 157 9.39 9.98 9.33
N HIS A 158 8.53 10.12 8.32
CA HIS A 158 8.46 11.32 7.47
C HIS A 158 7.44 12.36 7.94
N ARG A 159 6.70 12.11 9.03
CA ARG A 159 5.60 13.00 9.46
C ARG A 159 6.02 14.46 9.63
N GLN A 160 7.22 14.70 10.16
CA GLN A 160 7.73 16.05 10.37
C GLN A 160 8.13 16.72 9.05
N GLU A 161 8.72 15.97 8.12
CA GLU A 161 9.12 16.46 6.81
C GLU A 161 7.88 16.82 5.98
N LEU A 162 6.86 15.97 6.00
CA LEU A 162 5.58 16.21 5.33
C LEU A 162 4.92 17.51 5.81
N VAL A 163 4.78 17.67 7.13
CA VAL A 163 4.15 18.88 7.70
C VAL A 163 4.99 20.13 7.45
N ARG A 164 6.32 20.02 7.42
CA ARG A 164 7.20 21.15 7.10
C ARG A 164 7.09 21.61 5.64
N GLY A 165 6.72 20.72 4.72
CA GLY A 165 6.52 21.04 3.32
C GLY A 165 5.19 21.75 3.02
N MET A 166 4.22 21.69 3.95
CA MET A 166 2.87 22.20 3.75
C MET A 166 2.79 23.73 3.85
N ASP A 167 2.01 24.32 2.96
CA ASP A 167 1.60 25.71 3.08
C ASP A 167 0.36 25.88 3.99
N VAL A 168 -0.14 27.11 4.10
CA VAL A 168 -1.32 27.41 4.94
C VAL A 168 -2.59 26.74 4.42
N ALA A 169 -2.75 26.55 3.11
CA ALA A 169 -3.91 25.89 2.54
C ALA A 169 -3.86 24.38 2.83
N ASP A 170 -2.69 23.77 2.64
CA ASP A 170 -2.46 22.36 2.95
C ASP A 170 -2.67 22.06 4.44
N LEU A 171 -2.16 22.90 5.34
CA LEU A 171 -2.36 22.73 6.79
C LEU A 171 -3.85 22.81 7.17
N LYS A 172 -4.64 23.67 6.49
CA LYS A 172 -6.09 23.73 6.70
C LYS A 172 -6.78 22.47 6.22
N GLU A 173 -6.43 21.95 5.05
CA GLU A 173 -6.97 20.69 4.51
C GLU A 173 -6.64 19.51 5.43
N LEU A 174 -5.39 19.41 5.88
CA LEU A 174 -4.96 18.38 6.83
C LEU A 174 -5.75 18.48 8.15
N ALA A 175 -5.92 19.68 8.70
CA ALA A 175 -6.69 19.89 9.93
C ALA A 175 -8.17 19.51 9.77
N GLN A 176 -8.77 19.81 8.62
CA GLN A 176 -10.15 19.40 8.30
C GLN A 176 -10.28 17.87 8.24
N TRP A 177 -9.32 17.21 7.60
CA TRP A 177 -9.27 15.75 7.51
C TRP A 177 -9.11 15.09 8.88
N VAL A 178 -8.15 15.54 9.71
CA VAL A 178 -7.98 15.04 11.08
C VAL A 178 -9.26 15.26 11.91
N GLY A 179 -9.91 16.42 11.72
CA GLY A 179 -11.18 16.72 12.36
C GLY A 179 -12.32 15.79 11.95
N LYS A 180 -12.32 15.28 10.71
CA LYS A 180 -13.30 14.28 10.23
C LYS A 180 -13.05 12.93 10.89
N MET A 181 -11.81 12.44 10.90
CA MET A 181 -11.46 11.16 11.52
C MET A 181 -11.82 11.09 13.01
N ARG A 182 -11.64 12.20 13.75
CA ARG A 182 -12.01 12.30 15.18
C ARG A 182 -13.51 12.20 15.45
N ARG A 183 -14.37 12.44 14.46
CA ARG A 183 -15.84 12.31 14.62
C ARG A 183 -16.35 10.92 14.25
N GLU A 184 -15.52 10.13 13.58
CA GLU A 184 -15.82 8.77 13.10
C GLU A 184 -15.26 7.69 14.05
N ALA A 185 -14.42 8.07 15.02
CA ALA A 185 -13.87 7.23 16.09
C ALA A 185 -14.63 7.42 17.40
#